data_AF-A0A355RMC8-F1
#
_entry.id   AF-A0A355RMC8-F1
#
_cell.length_a   1.000
_cell.length_b   1.000
_cell.length_c   1.000
_cell.angle_alpha   90.00
_cell.angle_beta   90.00
_cell.angle_gamma   90.00
#
_symmetry.space_group_name_H-M   'P 1'
#
loop_
_entity.id
_entity.type
_entity.pdbx_description
1 polymer ?
#
loop_
_entity_poly.entity_id
_entity_poly.type
_entity_poly.pdbx_seq_one_letter_code
_entity_poly.pdbx_strand_id
1 'polypeptide(L)'
;MEQIVYQETLQTFIDQCLVSKNIASKVREGMFNAGYSFVMPNWETSWNNSLPEIAKVLKVSNVDKDVDVAVEYRLKNSLERLDFLIYGLGSNNKKNMVIVELKQWSQVEVTSSMNKVHTMVAKGHFEDHFHPSYQALNYAGQLKAFNEYVQNEKMGIESCSYCHYMDNGFETIMDDIKLFPFVDSSPSFLENDGEKLRTFIEKYVSKKCHNILYEINKARTIPSDDFASLVKEALKGNQMYTLDFSQQTALSTIVDTVRECIYYDQKKTIIVKGGAGTGKSI
;
A
#
# COMPACT_ATOMS: atom_id res chain seq x y z
N MET A 1 14.09 -5.07 -14.46
CA MET A 1 12.99 -5.71 -13.72
C MET A 1 11.70 -5.07 -14.17
N GLU A 2 10.73 -5.86 -14.57
CA GLU A 2 9.39 -5.38 -14.95
C GLU A 2 8.59 -5.03 -13.69
N GLN A 3 7.55 -4.21 -13.86
CA GLN A 3 6.72 -3.75 -12.74
C GLN A 3 5.57 -4.71 -12.41
N ILE A 4 5.03 -5.39 -13.42
CA ILE A 4 3.91 -6.32 -13.27
C ILE A 4 4.48 -7.70 -12.99
N VAL A 5 4.18 -8.22 -11.79
CA VAL A 5 4.62 -9.56 -11.34
C VAL A 5 3.53 -10.59 -11.60
N TYR A 6 2.33 -10.32 -11.11
CA TYR A 6 1.17 -11.19 -11.30
C TYR A 6 -0.03 -10.33 -11.70
N GLN A 7 -0.76 -10.75 -12.74
CA GLN A 7 -2.00 -10.14 -13.19
C GLN A 7 -2.91 -11.21 -13.78
N GLU A 8 -4.14 -11.29 -13.27
CA GLU A 8 -5.16 -12.24 -13.72
C GLU A 8 -6.55 -11.66 -13.49
N THR A 9 -7.60 -12.34 -13.97
CA THR A 9 -8.98 -12.03 -13.55
C THR A 9 -9.19 -12.36 -12.08
N LEU A 10 -10.16 -11.71 -11.45
CA LEU A 10 -10.56 -11.96 -10.08
C LEU A 10 -11.00 -13.43 -9.89
N GLN A 11 -11.70 -14.02 -10.87
CA GLN A 11 -12.07 -15.44 -10.84
C GLN A 11 -10.84 -16.33 -10.77
N THR A 12 -9.88 -16.15 -11.69
CA THR A 12 -8.65 -16.94 -11.74
C THR A 12 -7.85 -16.79 -10.44
N PHE A 13 -7.73 -15.57 -9.90
CA PHE A 13 -7.07 -15.33 -8.63
C PHE A 13 -7.73 -16.08 -7.47
N ILE A 14 -9.06 -16.01 -7.36
CA ILE A 14 -9.83 -16.73 -6.33
C ILE A 14 -9.58 -18.24 -6.44
N ASP A 15 -9.61 -18.80 -7.65
CA ASP A 15 -9.40 -20.23 -7.87
C ASP A 15 -7.97 -20.64 -7.52
N GLN A 16 -6.98 -19.83 -7.87
CA GLN A 16 -5.56 -20.06 -7.53
C GLN A 16 -5.30 -19.99 -6.02
N CYS A 17 -6.03 -19.13 -5.31
CA CYS A 17 -5.95 -19.01 -3.85
C CYS A 17 -6.67 -20.17 -3.12
N LEU A 18 -7.91 -20.47 -3.51
CA LEU A 18 -8.83 -21.26 -2.69
C LEU A 18 -9.08 -22.68 -3.21
N VAL A 19 -8.91 -22.91 -4.52
CA VAL A 19 -9.20 -24.20 -5.17
C VAL A 19 -7.90 -24.94 -5.47
N SER A 20 -7.06 -24.41 -6.37
CA SER A 20 -5.78 -25.05 -6.72
C SER A 20 -4.66 -24.77 -5.72
N LYS A 21 -4.82 -23.76 -4.86
CA LYS A 21 -3.89 -23.40 -3.77
C LYS A 21 -2.44 -23.27 -4.26
N ASN A 22 -2.26 -22.66 -5.43
CA ASN A 22 -0.96 -22.51 -6.10
C ASN A 22 -0.60 -21.03 -6.36
N ILE A 23 -1.35 -20.08 -5.80
CA ILE A 23 -1.12 -18.65 -5.97
C ILE A 23 0.31 -18.23 -5.69
N ALA A 24 0.93 -18.71 -4.60
CA ALA A 24 2.30 -18.34 -4.25
C ALA A 24 3.32 -18.79 -5.32
N SER A 25 3.13 -19.96 -5.93
CA SER A 25 3.96 -20.41 -7.06
C SER A 25 3.74 -19.53 -8.29
N LYS A 26 2.51 -19.07 -8.54
CA LYS A 26 2.20 -18.16 -9.66
C LYS A 26 2.84 -16.79 -9.49
N VAL A 27 2.80 -16.23 -8.29
CA VAL A 27 3.50 -14.97 -7.98
C VAL A 27 5.01 -15.18 -8.08
N ARG A 28 5.55 -16.32 -7.60
CA ARG A 28 6.97 -16.66 -7.72
C ARG A 28 7.44 -16.77 -9.17
N GLU A 29 6.69 -17.47 -10.02
CA GLU A 29 6.93 -17.54 -11.47
C GLU A 29 6.91 -16.14 -12.09
N GLY A 30 5.93 -15.32 -11.71
CA GLY A 30 5.81 -13.92 -12.11
C GLY A 30 7.02 -13.07 -11.74
N MET A 31 7.57 -13.24 -10.53
CA MET A 31 8.78 -12.53 -10.08
C MET A 31 9.98 -12.88 -10.97
N PHE A 32 10.17 -14.16 -11.30
CA PHE A 32 11.26 -14.55 -12.20
C PHE A 32 11.08 -13.96 -13.60
N ASN A 33 9.86 -13.97 -14.13
CA ASN A 33 9.54 -13.36 -15.44
C ASN A 33 9.78 -11.84 -15.43
N ALA A 34 9.49 -11.18 -14.30
CA ALA A 34 9.78 -9.77 -14.07
C ALA A 34 11.29 -9.50 -13.85
N GLY A 35 12.16 -10.50 -13.95
CA GLY A 35 13.62 -10.35 -13.91
C GLY A 35 14.24 -10.32 -12.51
N TYR A 36 13.54 -10.84 -11.50
CA TYR A 36 14.14 -11.09 -10.19
C TYR A 36 15.02 -12.34 -10.27
N SER A 37 16.27 -12.26 -9.79
CA SER A 37 17.19 -13.40 -9.81
C SER A 37 16.94 -14.40 -8.68
N PHE A 38 16.23 -13.99 -7.64
CA PHE A 38 15.94 -14.79 -6.47
C PHE A 38 14.64 -14.34 -5.80
N VAL A 39 13.88 -15.30 -5.28
CA VAL A 39 12.68 -15.08 -4.48
C VAL A 39 12.91 -15.66 -3.09
N MET A 40 12.75 -14.83 -2.05
CA MET A 40 13.01 -15.27 -0.69
C MET A 40 11.91 -16.23 -0.19
N PRO A 41 12.23 -17.30 0.56
CA PRO A 41 11.23 -18.24 1.07
C PRO A 41 10.14 -17.61 1.95
N ASN A 42 10.49 -16.55 2.69
CA ASN A 42 9.53 -15.81 3.51
C ASN A 42 8.52 -15.00 2.67
N TRP A 43 8.86 -14.58 1.45
CA TRP A 43 7.91 -13.94 0.54
C TRP A 43 6.87 -14.94 0.04
N GLU A 44 7.31 -16.16 -0.32
CA GLU A 44 6.40 -17.23 -0.72
C GLU A 44 5.48 -17.65 0.43
N THR A 45 6.00 -17.66 1.66
CA THR A 45 5.20 -17.89 2.87
C THR A 45 4.18 -16.76 3.07
N SER A 46 4.57 -15.49 2.89
CA SER A 46 3.63 -14.37 3.04
C SER A 46 2.51 -14.40 2.01
N TRP A 47 2.77 -14.83 0.78
CA TRP A 47 1.74 -14.98 -0.25
C TRP A 47 0.76 -16.11 0.08
N ASN A 48 1.26 -17.27 0.53
CA ASN A 48 0.42 -18.38 0.96
C ASN A 48 -0.49 -18.03 2.14
N ASN A 49 -0.04 -17.12 3.00
CA ASN A 49 -0.79 -16.68 4.16
C ASN A 49 -1.80 -15.57 3.81
N SER A 50 -1.38 -14.56 3.04
CA SER A 50 -2.15 -13.30 2.91
C SER A 50 -3.12 -13.28 1.72
N LEU A 51 -2.72 -13.82 0.57
CA LEU A 51 -3.54 -13.76 -0.64
C LEU A 51 -4.85 -14.57 -0.52
N PRO A 52 -4.89 -15.73 0.16
CA PRO A 52 -6.15 -16.41 0.43
C PRO A 52 -7.12 -15.61 1.29
N GLU A 53 -6.65 -14.79 2.23
CA GLU A 53 -7.54 -14.00 3.10
C GLU A 53 -8.31 -12.94 2.30
N ILE A 54 -7.62 -12.17 1.45
CA ILE A 54 -8.31 -11.23 0.55
C ILE A 54 -9.18 -11.94 -0.49
N ALA A 55 -8.76 -13.13 -0.97
CA ALA A 55 -9.57 -13.93 -1.88
C ALA A 55 -10.89 -14.41 -1.25
N LYS A 56 -10.89 -14.79 0.04
CA LYS A 56 -12.13 -15.15 0.77
C LYS A 56 -13.11 -13.97 0.81
N VAL A 57 -12.60 -12.77 1.10
CA VAL A 57 -13.40 -11.54 1.12
C VAL A 57 -14.02 -11.26 -0.26
N LEU A 58 -13.22 -11.33 -1.32
CA LEU A 58 -13.66 -11.03 -2.68
C LEU A 58 -14.48 -12.15 -3.33
N LYS A 59 -14.40 -13.40 -2.84
CA LYS A 59 -15.23 -14.50 -3.33
C LYS A 59 -16.72 -14.19 -3.19
N VAL A 60 -17.11 -13.59 -2.06
CA VAL A 60 -18.50 -13.24 -1.73
C VAL A 60 -18.85 -11.78 -2.07
N SER A 61 -18.03 -11.11 -2.89
CA SER A 61 -18.31 -9.77 -3.39
C SER A 61 -19.18 -9.77 -4.65
N ASN A 62 -19.88 -8.65 -4.85
CA ASN A 62 -20.65 -8.31 -6.04
C ASN A 62 -19.78 -7.75 -7.18
N VAL A 63 -18.46 -7.68 -6.98
CA VAL A 63 -17.53 -7.30 -8.05
C VAL A 63 -17.56 -8.38 -9.12
N ASP A 64 -17.67 -7.95 -10.37
CA ASP A 64 -17.60 -8.83 -11.54
C ASP A 64 -16.31 -9.66 -11.50
N LYS A 65 -16.43 -10.97 -11.67
CA LYS A 65 -15.31 -11.91 -11.56
C LYS A 65 -14.33 -11.80 -12.74
N ASP A 66 -14.71 -11.09 -13.79
CA ASP A 66 -13.83 -10.76 -14.92
C ASP A 66 -12.99 -9.49 -14.68
N VAL A 67 -13.19 -8.76 -13.58
CA VAL A 67 -12.32 -7.63 -13.17
C VAL A 67 -10.90 -8.13 -12.98
N ASP A 68 -9.92 -7.33 -13.39
CA ASP A 68 -8.52 -7.69 -13.27
C ASP A 68 -7.98 -7.35 -11.87
N VAL A 69 -7.13 -8.23 -11.36
CA VAL A 69 -6.36 -8.04 -10.12
C VAL A 69 -4.87 -8.15 -10.42
N ALA A 70 -4.04 -7.55 -9.57
CA ALA A 70 -2.59 -7.72 -9.63
C ALA A 70 -2.00 -7.84 -8.23
N VAL A 71 -0.86 -8.51 -8.15
CA VAL A 71 -0.14 -8.77 -6.90
C VAL A 71 1.32 -8.39 -7.09
N GLU A 72 1.92 -7.81 -6.05
CA GLU A 72 3.33 -7.43 -6.02
C GLU A 72 3.71 -6.44 -7.14
N TYR A 73 2.83 -5.49 -7.45
CA TYR A 73 3.10 -4.47 -8.48
C TYR A 73 4.16 -3.49 -7.99
N ARG A 74 5.26 -3.38 -8.72
CA ARG A 74 6.36 -2.50 -8.35
C ARG A 74 6.17 -1.08 -8.91
N LEU A 75 6.34 -0.08 -8.06
CA LEU A 75 6.35 1.32 -8.51
C LEU A 75 7.61 1.62 -9.35
N LYS A 76 7.42 2.44 -10.40
CA LYS A 76 8.51 2.82 -11.31
C LYS A 76 9.57 3.60 -10.54
N ASN A 77 10.84 3.25 -10.75
CA ASN A 77 11.99 3.83 -10.04
C ASN A 77 12.01 3.62 -8.51
N SER A 78 11.13 2.78 -7.96
CA SER A 78 11.15 2.38 -6.55
C SER A 78 11.48 0.90 -6.40
N LEU A 79 11.85 0.50 -5.18
CA LEU A 79 11.90 -0.90 -4.74
C LEU A 79 10.61 -1.33 -4.03
N GLU A 80 9.71 -0.38 -3.79
CA GLU A 80 8.40 -0.61 -3.18
C GLU A 80 7.49 -1.40 -4.12
N ARG A 81 6.70 -2.29 -3.51
CA ARG A 81 5.74 -3.15 -4.19
C ARG A 81 4.40 -3.01 -3.49
N LEU A 82 3.34 -2.99 -4.28
CA LEU A 82 1.97 -2.92 -3.82
C LEU A 82 1.46 -4.36 -3.73
N ASP A 83 1.04 -4.75 -2.53
CA ASP A 83 0.70 -6.15 -2.21
C ASP A 83 -0.44 -6.68 -3.08
N PHE A 84 -1.57 -5.97 -3.11
CA PHE A 84 -2.75 -6.36 -3.88
C PHE A 84 -3.43 -5.15 -4.53
N LEU A 85 -3.81 -5.32 -5.79
CA LEU A 85 -4.54 -4.34 -6.59
C LEU A 85 -5.78 -4.96 -7.18
N ILE A 86 -6.89 -4.24 -7.12
CA ILE A 86 -8.10 -4.53 -7.89
C ILE A 86 -8.53 -3.26 -8.62
N TYR A 87 -8.82 -3.36 -9.91
CA TYR A 87 -9.04 -2.16 -10.74
C TYR A 87 -10.02 -2.42 -11.89
N GLY A 88 -10.80 -1.39 -12.20
CA GLY A 88 -11.89 -1.49 -13.18
C GLY A 88 -12.70 -0.21 -13.21
N LEU A 89 -14.00 -0.34 -13.50
CA LEU A 89 -14.96 0.77 -13.43
C LEU A 89 -15.71 0.74 -12.10
N GLY A 90 -15.87 1.92 -11.49
CA GLY A 90 -16.82 2.12 -10.41
C GLY A 90 -18.26 2.27 -10.91
N SER A 91 -19.20 2.48 -9.97
CA SER A 91 -20.62 2.65 -10.25
C SER A 91 -20.96 3.84 -11.17
N ASN A 92 -20.09 4.85 -11.22
CA ASN A 92 -20.19 6.04 -12.07
C ASN A 92 -19.44 5.89 -13.43
N ASN A 93 -19.06 4.67 -13.84
CA ASN A 93 -18.22 4.40 -15.01
C ASN A 93 -16.84 5.09 -14.99
N LYS A 94 -16.38 5.57 -13.84
CA LYS A 94 -15.02 6.10 -13.67
C LYS A 94 -14.04 4.95 -13.49
N LYS A 95 -12.86 5.05 -14.13
CA LYS A 95 -11.74 4.13 -13.88
C LYS A 95 -11.27 4.33 -12.43
N ASN A 96 -11.18 3.23 -11.68
CA ASN A 96 -10.66 3.24 -10.33
C ASN A 96 -9.72 2.05 -10.11
N MET A 97 -8.81 2.24 -9.16
CA MET A 97 -7.95 1.20 -8.59
C MET A 97 -8.04 1.29 -7.08
N VAL A 98 -8.18 0.15 -6.43
CA VAL A 98 -8.05 0.01 -4.98
C VAL A 98 -6.74 -0.72 -4.70
N ILE A 99 -5.88 -0.09 -3.92
CA ILE A 99 -4.63 -0.65 -3.39
C ILE A 99 -4.92 -1.19 -2.00
N VAL A 100 -4.63 -2.46 -1.77
CA VAL A 100 -4.80 -3.10 -0.47
C VAL A 100 -3.43 -3.54 0.03
N GLU A 101 -2.95 -2.90 1.09
CA GLU A 101 -1.75 -3.33 1.83
C GLU A 101 -2.12 -4.50 2.74
N LEU A 102 -1.40 -5.62 2.65
CA LEU A 102 -1.72 -6.85 3.40
C LEU A 102 -0.72 -7.06 4.53
N LYS A 103 -1.20 -7.06 5.78
CA LYS A 103 -0.36 -7.37 6.95
C LYS A 103 -0.82 -8.63 7.66
N GLN A 104 0.15 -9.45 8.04
CA GLN A 104 -0.02 -10.63 8.88
C GLN A 104 0.15 -10.30 10.38
N TRP A 105 -0.09 -9.05 10.76
CA TRP A 105 0.06 -8.62 12.15
C TRP A 105 -1.11 -9.12 12.99
N SER A 106 -0.83 -9.45 14.25
CA SER A 106 -1.85 -9.91 15.20
C SER A 106 -1.95 -9.07 16.46
N GLN A 107 -0.96 -8.23 16.74
CA GLN A 107 -0.94 -7.36 17.92
C GLN A 107 -0.30 -6.02 17.56
N VAL A 108 -0.82 -4.95 18.15
CA VAL A 108 -0.31 -3.61 17.94
C VAL A 108 -0.39 -2.78 19.23
N GLU A 109 0.61 -1.93 19.42
CA GLU A 109 0.72 -0.96 20.50
C GLU A 109 1.03 0.43 19.91
N VAL A 110 0.66 1.46 20.65
CA VAL A 110 0.98 2.84 20.27
C VAL A 110 2.49 3.08 20.48
N THR A 111 3.13 3.71 19.50
CA THR A 111 4.50 4.23 19.62
C THR A 111 4.50 5.76 19.51
N SER A 112 5.52 6.40 20.07
CA SER A 112 5.77 7.83 19.86
C SER A 112 6.33 8.16 18.46
N SER A 113 6.75 7.13 17.69
CA SER A 113 7.33 7.30 16.37
C SER A 113 6.29 7.77 15.34
N MET A 114 6.64 8.79 14.56
CA MET A 114 5.75 9.42 13.58
C MET A 114 5.19 8.43 12.56
N ASN A 115 3.86 8.36 12.45
CA ASN A 115 3.10 7.53 11.51
C ASN A 115 3.37 6.02 11.64
N LYS A 116 3.88 5.58 12.79
CA LYS A 116 4.18 4.18 13.08
C LYS A 116 3.31 3.63 14.19
N VAL A 117 3.30 2.31 14.24
CA VAL A 117 2.78 1.50 15.34
C VAL A 117 3.86 0.50 15.77
N HIS A 118 3.83 0.10 17.04
CA HIS A 118 4.69 -0.96 17.55
C HIS A 118 3.95 -2.28 17.39
N THR A 119 4.45 -3.20 16.58
CA THR A 119 3.70 -4.42 16.23
C THR A 119 4.56 -5.66 16.37
N MET A 120 3.90 -6.79 16.67
CA MET A 120 4.56 -8.08 16.65
C MET A 120 4.77 -8.54 15.20
N VAL A 121 6.03 -8.77 14.84
CA VAL A 121 6.44 -9.34 13.55
C VAL A 121 6.78 -10.82 13.67
N ALA A 122 7.23 -11.42 12.56
CA ALA A 122 7.63 -12.81 12.51
C ALA A 122 8.58 -13.19 13.66
N LYS A 123 8.37 -14.36 14.25
CA LYS A 123 9.12 -14.90 15.41
C LYS A 123 8.83 -14.22 16.76
N GLY A 124 7.79 -13.39 16.86
CA GLY A 124 7.31 -12.84 18.14
C GLY A 124 8.11 -11.63 18.63
N HIS A 125 8.94 -11.04 17.78
CA HIS A 125 9.62 -9.78 18.09
C HIS A 125 8.69 -8.61 17.85
N PHE A 126 8.78 -7.58 18.70
CA PHE A 126 8.05 -6.34 18.49
C PHE A 126 8.99 -5.26 17.96
N GLU A 127 8.55 -4.58 16.91
CA GLU A 127 9.31 -3.52 16.24
C GLU A 127 8.36 -2.41 15.76
N ASP A 128 8.90 -1.20 15.59
CA ASP A 128 8.14 -0.07 15.05
C ASP A 128 8.07 -0.17 13.52
N HIS A 129 6.84 -0.21 13.00
CA HIS A 129 6.56 -0.20 11.56
C HIS A 129 5.61 0.93 11.21
N PHE A 130 5.74 1.47 9.99
CA PHE A 130 4.73 2.40 9.47
C PHE A 130 3.35 1.77 9.51
N HIS A 131 2.37 2.55 9.94
CA HIS A 131 0.98 2.14 9.92
C HIS A 131 0.61 1.72 8.48
N PRO A 132 -0.03 0.56 8.27
CA PRO A 132 -0.23 0.02 6.92
C PRO A 132 -1.13 0.92 6.05
N SER A 133 -2.13 1.58 6.64
CA SER A 133 -2.87 2.66 5.97
C SER A 133 -1.98 3.78 5.41
N TYR A 134 -0.94 4.20 6.15
CA TYR A 134 0.00 5.22 5.70
C TYR A 134 0.85 4.74 4.53
N GLN A 135 1.26 3.46 4.55
CA GLN A 135 1.98 2.85 3.43
C GLN A 135 1.12 2.83 2.16
N ALA A 136 -0.10 2.30 2.28
CA ALA A 136 -1.05 2.22 1.17
C ALA A 136 -1.40 3.61 0.60
N LEU A 137 -1.59 4.60 1.48
CA LEU A 137 -1.89 5.97 1.08
C LEU A 137 -0.71 6.63 0.36
N ASN A 138 0.53 6.37 0.79
CA ASN A 138 1.71 6.85 0.07
C ASN A 138 1.80 6.25 -1.32
N TYR A 139 1.51 4.96 -1.51
CA TYR A 139 1.48 4.34 -2.83
C TYR A 139 0.43 4.98 -3.73
N ALA A 140 -0.78 5.21 -3.21
CA ALA A 140 -1.85 5.89 -3.93
C ALA A 140 -1.43 7.31 -4.33
N GLY A 141 -0.86 8.08 -3.41
CA GLY A 141 -0.41 9.44 -3.67
C GLY A 141 0.77 9.51 -4.64
N GLN A 142 1.71 8.56 -4.60
CA GLN A 142 2.79 8.45 -5.60
C GLN A 142 2.22 8.26 -7.02
N LEU A 143 1.24 7.35 -7.19
CA LEU A 143 0.59 7.16 -8.49
C LEU A 143 -0.15 8.42 -8.95
N LYS A 144 -0.93 9.06 -8.07
CA LYS A 144 -1.64 10.31 -8.39
C LYS A 144 -0.67 11.45 -8.77
N ALA A 145 0.42 11.59 -8.03
CA ALA A 145 1.36 12.68 -8.18
C ALA A 145 2.30 12.52 -9.38
N PHE A 146 2.61 11.28 -9.78
CA PHE A 146 3.69 11.05 -10.74
C PHE A 146 3.31 10.22 -11.98
N ASN A 147 2.16 9.55 -12.03
CA ASN A 147 1.80 8.75 -13.19
C ASN A 147 0.94 9.54 -14.19
N GLU A 148 1.48 9.79 -15.39
CA GLU A 148 0.80 10.59 -16.43
C GLU A 148 -0.59 10.06 -16.80
N TYR A 149 -0.77 8.74 -16.90
CA TYR A 149 -2.05 8.15 -17.27
C TYR A 149 -3.09 8.35 -16.17
N VAL A 150 -2.71 8.13 -14.91
CA VAL A 150 -3.59 8.37 -13.75
C VAL A 150 -4.06 9.83 -13.71
N GLN A 151 -3.15 10.77 -14.00
CA GLN A 151 -3.44 12.20 -14.05
C GLN A 151 -4.41 12.56 -15.19
N ASN A 152 -4.09 12.17 -16.42
CA ASN A 152 -4.88 12.52 -17.62
C ASN A 152 -6.29 11.92 -17.58
N GLU A 153 -6.41 10.67 -17.15
CA GLU A 153 -7.70 9.98 -17.02
C GLU A 153 -8.47 10.38 -15.75
N LYS A 154 -7.86 11.20 -14.89
CA LYS A 154 -8.38 11.58 -13.56
C LYS A 154 -8.83 10.35 -12.77
N MET A 155 -8.07 9.26 -12.89
CA MET A 155 -8.42 7.95 -12.34
C MET A 155 -8.54 8.02 -10.81
N GLY A 156 -9.54 7.35 -10.24
CA GLY A 156 -9.60 7.19 -8.78
C GLY A 156 -8.55 6.19 -8.32
N ILE A 157 -7.71 6.57 -7.37
CA ILE A 157 -6.75 5.67 -6.74
C ILE A 157 -7.05 5.70 -5.25
N GLU A 158 -7.70 4.65 -4.79
CA GLU A 158 -8.11 4.47 -3.40
C GLU A 158 -7.20 3.47 -2.73
N SER A 159 -7.06 3.58 -1.41
CA SER A 159 -6.17 2.71 -0.65
C SER A 159 -6.81 2.28 0.65
N CYS A 160 -6.42 1.10 1.12
CA CYS A 160 -6.72 0.62 2.46
C CYS A 160 -5.65 -0.38 2.90
N SER A 161 -5.73 -0.80 4.16
CA SER A 161 -4.96 -1.93 4.67
C SER A 161 -5.86 -3.04 5.18
N TYR A 162 -5.36 -4.27 5.15
CA TYR A 162 -6.01 -5.43 5.74
C TYR A 162 -5.03 -6.20 6.63
N CYS A 163 -5.20 -6.06 7.95
CA CYS A 163 -4.45 -6.76 8.99
C CYS A 163 -5.20 -8.05 9.37
N HIS A 164 -5.01 -9.09 8.57
CA HIS A 164 -5.92 -10.24 8.52
C HIS A 164 -5.76 -11.27 9.64
N TYR A 165 -4.79 -11.09 10.55
CA TYR A 165 -4.64 -11.89 11.78
C TYR A 165 -4.82 -11.06 13.06
N MET A 166 -5.27 -9.80 12.92
CA MET A 166 -5.48 -8.89 14.05
C MET A 166 -6.96 -8.87 14.41
N ASP A 167 -7.27 -9.11 15.68
CA ASP A 167 -8.64 -9.06 16.17
C ASP A 167 -9.13 -7.61 16.39
N ASN A 168 -10.44 -7.42 16.48
CA ASN A 168 -11.06 -6.10 16.58
C ASN A 168 -10.81 -5.41 17.94
N GLY A 169 -10.22 -6.08 18.92
CA GLY A 169 -9.75 -5.46 20.16
C GLY A 169 -8.69 -4.37 19.93
N PHE A 170 -8.05 -4.37 18.77
CA PHE A 170 -7.06 -3.36 18.36
C PHE A 170 -7.65 -2.22 17.49
N GLU A 171 -8.95 -2.23 17.16
CA GLU A 171 -9.61 -1.20 16.33
C GLU A 171 -9.40 0.20 16.90
N THR A 172 -9.44 0.36 18.22
CA THR A 172 -9.23 1.67 18.87
C THR A 172 -7.83 2.25 18.69
N ILE A 173 -6.83 1.42 18.37
CA ILE A 173 -5.46 1.89 18.08
C ILE A 173 -5.31 2.14 16.58
N MET A 174 -5.73 1.17 15.76
CA MET A 174 -5.57 1.21 14.31
C MET A 174 -6.41 2.33 13.66
N ASP A 175 -7.57 2.64 14.22
CA ASP A 175 -8.48 3.66 13.70
C ASP A 175 -8.50 4.97 14.52
N ASP A 176 -7.51 5.18 15.39
CA ASP A 176 -7.39 6.45 16.12
C ASP A 176 -7.01 7.60 15.18
N ILE A 177 -8.01 8.30 14.64
CA ILE A 177 -7.84 9.44 13.74
C ILE A 177 -7.01 10.58 14.37
N LYS A 178 -6.96 10.70 15.71
CA LYS A 178 -6.12 11.72 16.36
C LYS A 178 -4.64 11.36 16.26
N LEU A 179 -4.30 10.08 16.37
CA LEU A 179 -2.94 9.58 16.19
C LEU A 179 -2.58 9.42 14.71
N PHE A 180 -3.53 8.96 13.91
CA PHE A 180 -3.37 8.57 12.52
C PHE A 180 -4.42 9.26 11.64
N PRO A 181 -4.29 10.57 11.36
CA PRO A 181 -5.25 11.32 10.55
C PRO A 181 -5.48 10.76 9.14
N PHE A 182 -4.50 10.02 8.61
CA PHE A 182 -4.58 9.40 7.28
C PHE A 182 -5.55 8.22 7.20
N VAL A 183 -6.00 7.64 8.32
CA VAL A 183 -6.92 6.49 8.32
C VAL A 183 -8.29 6.87 7.73
N ASP A 184 -8.70 8.13 7.85
CA ASP A 184 -9.92 8.63 7.21
C ASP A 184 -9.87 8.53 5.67
N SER A 185 -8.68 8.71 5.08
CA SER A 185 -8.46 8.59 3.64
C SER A 185 -8.05 7.18 3.19
N SER A 186 -7.55 6.35 4.12
CA SER A 186 -7.04 5.01 3.85
C SER A 186 -7.39 4.09 5.03
N PRO A 187 -8.62 3.56 5.10
CA PRO A 187 -9.09 2.82 6.26
C PRO A 187 -8.28 1.54 6.49
N SER A 188 -8.18 1.12 7.75
CA SER A 188 -7.64 -0.18 8.12
C SER A 188 -8.77 -1.16 8.39
N PHE A 189 -8.65 -2.38 7.88
CA PHE A 189 -9.58 -3.47 8.14
C PHE A 189 -8.85 -4.57 8.90
N LEU A 190 -9.52 -5.16 9.89
CA LEU A 190 -9.00 -6.22 10.75
C LEU A 190 -9.62 -7.57 10.39
N GLU A 191 -9.20 -8.66 11.04
CA GLU A 191 -9.58 -10.05 10.69
C GLU A 191 -11.09 -10.24 10.49
N ASN A 192 -11.93 -9.59 11.32
CA ASN A 192 -13.38 -9.75 11.26
C ASN A 192 -14.10 -8.69 10.40
N ASP A 193 -13.36 -7.78 9.76
CA ASP A 193 -13.91 -6.68 8.96
C ASP A 193 -14.10 -7.03 7.47
N GLY A 194 -14.11 -8.33 7.12
CA GLY A 194 -14.24 -8.77 5.74
C GLY A 194 -15.44 -8.17 4.99
N GLU A 195 -16.57 -7.96 5.67
CA GLU A 195 -17.72 -7.25 5.10
C GLU A 195 -17.43 -5.75 4.84
N LYS A 196 -16.82 -5.04 5.80
CA LYS A 196 -16.46 -3.63 5.65
C LYS A 196 -15.46 -3.44 4.49
N LEU A 197 -14.45 -4.30 4.40
CA LEU A 197 -13.45 -4.30 3.33
C LEU A 197 -14.09 -4.57 1.96
N ARG A 198 -14.97 -5.57 1.87
CA ARG A 198 -15.74 -5.85 0.65
C ARG A 198 -16.55 -4.63 0.22
N THR A 199 -17.32 -4.03 1.13
CA THR A 199 -18.13 -2.85 0.84
C THR A 199 -17.27 -1.67 0.37
N PHE A 200 -16.10 -1.47 0.97
CA PHE A 200 -15.15 -0.45 0.54
C PHE A 200 -14.67 -0.69 -0.90
N ILE A 201 -14.30 -1.93 -1.25
CA ILE A 201 -13.84 -2.26 -2.61
C ILE A 201 -14.98 -2.09 -3.63
N GLU A 202 -16.19 -2.60 -3.32
CA GLU A 202 -17.36 -2.52 -4.20
C GLU A 202 -17.80 -1.08 -4.50
N LYS A 203 -17.53 -0.15 -3.58
CA LYS A 203 -17.79 1.28 -3.81
C LYS A 203 -17.01 1.83 -5.01
N TYR A 204 -15.80 1.31 -5.26
CA TYR A 204 -14.88 1.86 -6.24
C TYR A 204 -14.70 1.00 -7.48
N VAL A 205 -14.80 -0.33 -7.37
CA VAL A 205 -14.61 -1.25 -8.49
C VAL A 205 -15.78 -2.23 -8.57
N SER A 206 -16.39 -2.32 -9.75
CA SER A 206 -17.57 -3.15 -10.01
C SER A 206 -17.48 -3.96 -11.29
N LYS A 207 -16.94 -3.37 -12.38
CA LYS A 207 -16.90 -3.98 -13.72
C LYS A 207 -15.51 -3.93 -14.34
N LYS A 208 -15.23 -4.86 -15.25
CA LYS A 208 -13.95 -4.90 -15.98
C LYS A 208 -13.74 -3.62 -16.81
N CYS A 209 -12.49 -3.15 -16.86
CA CYS A 209 -12.01 -2.19 -17.84
C CYS A 209 -10.62 -2.61 -18.32
N HIS A 210 -10.48 -2.81 -19.63
CA HIS A 210 -9.25 -3.34 -20.21
C HIS A 210 -8.09 -2.35 -20.08
N ASN A 211 -6.89 -2.92 -19.94
CA ASN A 211 -5.58 -2.25 -20.06
C ASN A 211 -5.22 -1.21 -18.98
N ILE A 212 -6.02 -1.01 -17.93
CA ILE A 212 -5.71 -0.01 -16.87
C ILE A 212 -4.26 -0.16 -16.35
N LEU A 213 -3.88 -1.32 -15.84
CA LEU A 213 -2.55 -1.52 -15.27
C LEU A 213 -1.43 -1.43 -16.33
N TYR A 214 -1.73 -1.86 -17.55
CA TYR A 214 -0.80 -1.78 -18.67
C TYR A 214 -0.50 -0.32 -19.07
N GLU A 215 -1.52 0.52 -19.14
CA GLU A 215 -1.37 1.96 -19.42
C GLU A 215 -0.62 2.66 -18.27
N ILE A 216 -0.96 2.36 -17.01
CA ILE A 216 -0.22 2.85 -15.84
C ILE A 216 1.26 2.46 -15.93
N ASN A 217 1.55 1.20 -16.30
CA ASN A 217 2.92 0.70 -16.42
C ASN A 217 3.71 1.40 -17.54
N LYS A 218 3.07 1.69 -18.68
CA LYS A 218 3.70 2.37 -19.81
C LYS A 218 3.82 3.89 -19.65
N ALA A 219 3.00 4.48 -18.79
CA ALA A 219 2.96 5.92 -18.59
C ALA A 219 4.32 6.51 -18.20
N ARG A 220 4.52 7.77 -18.60
CA ARG A 220 5.68 8.55 -18.16
C ARG A 220 5.52 8.92 -16.69
N THR A 221 6.67 9.08 -16.04
CA THR A 221 6.74 9.59 -14.67
C THR A 221 6.93 11.10 -14.74
N ILE A 222 5.86 11.86 -14.50
CA ILE A 222 5.86 13.34 -14.54
C ILE A 222 5.18 13.89 -13.29
N PRO A 223 5.74 14.91 -12.61
CA PRO A 223 5.04 15.58 -11.53
C PRO A 223 3.72 16.18 -12.02
N SER A 224 2.66 16.01 -11.24
CA SER A 224 1.36 16.62 -11.51
C SER A 224 1.42 18.14 -11.33
N ASP A 225 0.48 18.84 -11.95
CA ASP A 225 0.35 20.31 -11.82
C ASP A 225 0.19 20.74 -10.35
N ASP A 226 -0.49 19.93 -9.54
CA ASP A 226 -0.73 20.19 -8.11
C ASP A 226 0.45 19.80 -7.22
N PHE A 227 1.47 19.12 -7.74
CA PHE A 227 2.60 18.65 -6.93
C PHE A 227 3.34 19.79 -6.22
N ALA A 228 3.53 20.93 -6.90
CA ALA A 228 4.16 22.10 -6.31
C ALA A 228 3.35 22.66 -5.13
N SER A 229 2.01 22.65 -5.24
CA SER A 229 1.11 23.04 -4.15
C SER A 229 1.21 22.08 -2.98
N LEU A 230 1.30 20.78 -3.25
CA LEU A 230 1.45 19.74 -2.24
C LEU A 230 2.78 19.88 -1.46
N VAL A 231 3.88 20.20 -2.15
CA VAL A 231 5.16 20.56 -1.49
C VAL A 231 5.03 21.83 -0.65
N LYS A 232 4.34 22.86 -1.15
CA LYS A 232 4.10 24.11 -0.41
C LYS A 232 3.30 23.88 0.87
N GLU A 233 2.28 23.02 0.83
CA GLU A 233 1.52 22.65 2.01
C GLU A 233 2.36 21.82 2.98
N ALA A 234 3.24 20.94 2.49
CA ALA A 234 4.18 20.21 3.33
C ALA A 234 5.10 21.13 4.14
N LEU A 235 5.57 22.22 3.53
CA LEU A 235 6.36 23.25 4.20
C LEU A 235 5.60 24.00 5.30
N LYS A 236 4.26 23.98 5.27
CA LYS A 236 3.41 24.52 6.34
C LYS A 236 3.12 23.51 7.46
N GLY A 237 3.66 22.30 7.35
CA GLY A 237 3.48 21.22 8.33
C GLY A 237 2.40 20.21 7.97
N ASN A 238 1.77 20.30 6.79
CA ASN A 238 0.84 19.28 6.33
C ASN A 238 1.58 18.02 5.90
N GLN A 239 1.01 16.84 6.12
CA GLN A 239 1.65 15.59 5.68
C GLN A 239 1.59 15.45 4.16
N MET A 240 2.69 14.97 3.58
CA MET A 240 2.85 14.67 2.16
C MET A 240 2.79 13.15 1.95
N TYR A 241 1.70 12.66 1.36
CA TYR A 241 1.50 11.23 1.12
C TYR A 241 2.04 10.77 -0.24
N THR A 242 3.26 11.15 -0.58
CA THR A 242 3.89 10.80 -1.85
C THR A 242 5.37 10.44 -1.68
N LEU A 243 5.83 10.28 -0.45
CA LEU A 243 7.23 10.01 -0.14
C LEU A 243 7.53 8.55 -0.42
N ASP A 244 8.70 8.25 -0.96
CA ASP A 244 9.19 6.86 -1.02
C ASP A 244 9.57 6.36 0.39
N PHE A 245 9.73 5.05 0.56
CA PHE A 245 10.07 4.45 1.85
C PHE A 245 11.31 5.05 2.53
N SER A 246 12.35 5.42 1.77
CA SER A 246 13.57 6.00 2.34
C SER A 246 13.34 7.42 2.83
N GLN A 247 12.58 8.21 2.07
CA GLN A 247 12.16 9.55 2.44
C GLN A 247 11.23 9.53 3.66
N GLN A 248 10.26 8.62 3.70
CA GLN A 248 9.39 8.42 4.88
C GLN A 248 10.22 8.09 6.13
N THR A 249 11.18 7.18 5.98
CA THR A 249 12.07 6.76 7.09
C THR A 249 12.92 7.94 7.57
N ALA A 250 13.51 8.71 6.65
CA ALA A 250 14.29 9.90 6.99
C ALA A 250 13.43 10.95 7.73
N LEU A 251 12.23 11.24 7.23
CA LEU A 251 11.30 12.19 7.85
C LEU A 251 10.91 11.75 9.27
N SER A 252 10.44 10.51 9.43
CA SER A 252 10.10 9.96 10.75
C SER A 252 11.30 10.04 11.69
N THR A 253 12.49 9.65 11.24
CA THR A 253 13.72 9.70 12.05
C THR A 253 14.02 11.13 12.50
N ILE A 254 13.93 12.11 11.61
CA ILE A 254 14.16 13.52 11.93
C ILE A 254 13.16 14.01 12.96
N VAL A 255 11.86 13.79 12.73
CA VAL A 255 10.79 14.25 13.62
C VAL A 255 10.91 13.61 15.00
N ASP A 256 11.13 12.29 15.05
CA ASP A 256 11.27 11.55 16.31
C ASP A 256 12.51 12.00 17.09
N THR A 257 13.64 12.20 16.39
CA THR A 257 14.88 12.71 17.01
C THR A 257 14.69 14.13 17.56
N VAL A 258 13.98 15.00 16.83
CA VAL A 258 13.70 16.37 17.29
C VAL A 258 12.82 16.36 18.53
N ARG A 259 11.75 15.54 18.55
CA ARG A 259 10.88 15.39 19.73
C ARG A 259 11.67 14.92 20.95
N GLU A 260 12.55 13.94 20.77
CA GLU A 260 13.44 13.44 21.81
C GLU A 260 14.40 14.54 22.31
N CYS A 261 15.04 15.28 21.40
CA CYS A 261 15.94 16.39 21.73
C CYS A 261 15.24 17.48 22.56
N ILE A 262 13.99 17.81 22.22
CA ILE A 262 13.19 18.78 22.98
C ILE A 262 12.88 18.24 24.38
N TYR A 263 12.48 16.96 24.49
CA TYR A 263 12.13 16.35 25.77
C TYR A 263 13.31 16.26 26.73
N TYR A 264 14.49 15.88 26.24
CA TYR A 264 15.70 15.71 27.06
C TYR A 264 16.60 16.94 27.13
N ASP A 265 16.23 18.06 26.48
CA ASP A 265 17.05 19.28 26.33
C ASP A 265 18.46 18.98 25.76
N GLN A 266 18.49 18.24 24.66
CA GLN A 266 19.73 17.81 23.99
C GLN A 266 19.84 18.33 22.56
N LYS A 267 21.06 18.30 22.02
CA LYS A 267 21.33 18.59 20.61
C LYS A 267 21.85 17.34 19.93
N LYS A 268 21.28 17.01 18.77
CA LYS A 268 21.75 15.92 17.90
C LYS A 268 21.95 16.44 16.48
N THR A 269 22.91 15.85 15.77
CA THR A 269 23.18 16.13 14.34
C THR A 269 22.72 14.93 13.52
N ILE A 270 21.86 15.16 12.53
CA ILE A 270 21.35 14.12 11.62
C ILE A 270 21.95 14.34 10.25
N ILE A 271 22.51 13.27 9.67
CA ILE A 271 23.09 13.29 8.32
C ILE A 271 22.29 12.34 7.44
N VAL A 272 21.48 12.89 6.52
CA VAL A 272 20.75 12.11 5.52
C VAL A 272 21.62 11.93 4.29
N LYS A 273 21.90 10.68 3.93
CA LYS A 273 22.68 10.32 2.73
C LYS A 273 21.74 9.80 1.65
N GLY A 274 21.95 10.23 0.41
CA GLY A 274 21.18 9.76 -0.74
C GLY A 274 21.83 10.15 -2.06
N GLY A 275 21.62 9.34 -3.11
CA GLY A 275 22.20 9.55 -4.43
C GLY A 275 21.81 10.89 -5.07
N ALA A 276 22.51 11.29 -6.13
CA ALA A 276 22.11 12.46 -6.90
C ALA A 276 20.70 12.26 -7.48
N GLY A 277 19.83 13.28 -7.35
CA GLY A 277 18.47 13.22 -7.90
C GLY A 277 17.44 12.39 -7.12
N THR A 278 17.77 11.80 -5.97
CA THR A 278 16.83 10.97 -5.17
C THR A 278 15.82 11.78 -4.33
N GLY A 279 15.59 13.04 -4.68
CA GLY A 279 14.60 13.87 -3.99
C GLY A 279 14.97 14.29 -2.56
N LYS A 280 16.26 14.33 -2.17
CA LYS A 280 16.69 14.76 -0.81
C LYS A 280 16.21 16.15 -0.35
N SER A 281 15.80 17.00 -1.30
CA SER A 281 15.29 18.34 -1.01
C SER A 281 13.83 18.35 -0.58
N ILE A 282 13.10 17.26 -0.87
CA ILE A 282 11.76 16.97 -0.35
C ILE A 282 11.93 16.45 1.08
#